data_AF-A0A8E2DMZ0-F1
#
_entry.id   AF-A0A8E2DMZ0-F1
#
_cell.length_a   1.000
_cell.length_b   1.000
_cell.length_c   1.000
_cell.angle_alpha   90.00
_cell.angle_beta   90.00
_cell.angle_gamma   90.00
#
_symmetry.space_group_name_H-M   'P 1'
#
loop_
_entity.id
_entity.type
_entity.pdbx_description
1 polymer ?
#
loop_
_entity_poly.entity_id
_entity_poly.type
_entity_poly.pdbx_seq_one_letter_code
_entity_poly.pdbx_strand_id
1 'polypeptide(L)'
;MSTDAVTPEDKAKYDAARKELMQALTKKRGVDKQLAQLEVQIYNLEGSYLTDTNAHSGGNIIHGFDGYLKNPSGGRRKYEVSEADRIFSTSSMTYKKSLELSGEGEESAATGEDQSRMSTPGLTTVIVPPATRTQEMTAAQQKKARDREYQRKKRAIANRRATGTPASDDESVTSARRPSKRARLADDD
;
A
#
# COMPACT_ATOMS: atom_id res chain seq x y z
N MET A 1 39.94 36.66 15.96
CA MET A 1 38.71 36.46 15.18
C MET A 1 39.06 36.80 13.74
N SER A 2 39.58 35.83 12.98
CA SER A 2 39.95 36.05 11.57
C SER A 2 38.66 36.19 10.78
N THR A 3 38.36 37.40 10.33
CA THR A 3 37.31 37.63 9.34
C THR A 3 37.87 37.16 8.01
N ASP A 4 37.61 35.90 7.64
CA ASP A 4 37.82 35.43 6.26
C ASP A 4 36.90 36.27 5.37
N ALA A 5 37.48 37.31 4.78
CA ALA A 5 36.79 38.18 3.85
C ALA A 5 36.47 37.35 2.61
N VAL A 6 35.18 37.17 2.32
CA VAL A 6 34.69 36.46 1.14
C VAL A 6 35.39 37.03 -0.10
N THR A 7 36.21 36.21 -0.76
CA THR A 7 36.97 36.68 -1.90
C THR A 7 36.03 36.83 -3.11
N PRO A 8 36.36 37.70 -4.08
CA PRO A 8 35.59 37.81 -5.33
C PRO A 8 35.46 36.48 -6.07
N GLU A 9 36.46 35.61 -5.96
CA GLU A 9 36.43 34.25 -6.50
C GLU A 9 35.38 33.38 -5.79
N ASP A 10 35.27 33.47 -4.47
CA ASP A 10 34.26 32.72 -3.71
C ASP A 10 32.85 33.16 -4.06
N LYS A 11 32.64 34.47 -4.26
CA LYS A 11 31.37 35.01 -4.74
C LYS A 11 31.05 34.50 -6.15
N ALA A 12 32.02 34.51 -7.06
CA ALA A 12 31.83 34.00 -8.43
C ALA A 12 31.52 32.48 -8.44
N LYS A 13 32.20 31.70 -7.60
CA LYS A 13 31.92 30.26 -7.42
C LYS A 13 30.51 30.03 -6.89
N TYR A 14 30.09 30.81 -5.90
CA TYR A 14 28.73 30.75 -5.35
C TYR A 14 27.68 31.09 -6.41
N ASP A 15 27.87 32.16 -7.17
CA ASP A 15 26.92 32.58 -8.22
C ASP A 15 26.84 31.54 -9.34
N ALA A 16 27.97 30.93 -9.71
CA ALA A 16 28.01 29.82 -10.68
C ALA A 16 27.25 28.59 -10.16
N ALA A 17 27.53 28.15 -8.93
CA ALA A 17 26.83 27.02 -8.31
C ALA A 17 25.33 27.27 -8.14
N ARG A 18 24.94 28.50 -7.81
CA ARG A 18 23.53 28.91 -7.72
C ARG A 18 22.84 28.82 -9.09
N LYS A 19 23.50 29.29 -10.15
CA LYS A 19 22.96 29.20 -11.52
C LYS A 19 22.80 27.74 -11.96
N GLU A 20 23.81 26.91 -11.71
CA GLU A 20 23.77 25.48 -12.02
C GLU A 20 22.62 24.79 -11.28
N LEU A 21 22.45 25.07 -9.98
CA LEU A 21 21.36 24.52 -9.18
C LEU A 21 19.98 24.90 -9.74
N MET A 22 19.79 26.15 -10.15
CA MET A 22 18.53 26.59 -10.76
C MET A 22 18.23 25.88 -12.08
N GLN A 23 19.24 25.65 -12.91
CA GLN A 23 19.10 24.88 -14.15
C GLN A 23 18.78 23.41 -13.86
N ALA A 24 19.47 22.79 -12.89
CA ALA A 24 19.23 21.42 -12.48
C ALA A 24 17.81 21.22 -11.94
N LEU A 25 17.30 22.15 -11.12
CA LEU A 25 15.93 22.11 -10.60
C LEU A 25 14.88 22.22 -11.71
N THR A 26 15.12 23.06 -12.71
CA THR A 26 14.22 23.21 -13.85
C THR A 26 14.21 21.92 -14.69
N LYS A 27 15.38 21.35 -14.94
CA LYS A 27 15.53 20.08 -15.65
C LYS A 27 14.84 18.94 -14.89
N LYS A 28 15.06 18.85 -13.57
CA LYS A 28 14.40 17.86 -12.70
C LYS A 28 12.89 17.93 -12.83
N ARG A 29 12.30 19.13 -12.71
CA ARG A 29 10.85 19.33 -12.89
C ARG A 29 10.35 18.88 -14.26
N GLY A 30 11.13 19.13 -15.32
CA GLY A 30 10.80 18.68 -16.67
C GLY A 30 10.78 17.14 -16.79
N VAL A 31 11.80 16.49 -16.25
CA VAL A 31 11.91 15.01 -16.24
C VAL A 31 10.81 14.38 -15.38
N ASP A 32 10.55 14.93 -14.19
CA ASP A 32 9.49 14.44 -13.29
C ASP A 32 8.11 14.49 -13.99
N LYS A 33 7.84 15.57 -14.74
CA LYS A 33 6.60 15.71 -15.52
C LYS A 33 6.51 14.68 -16.65
N GLN A 34 7.60 14.48 -17.38
CA GLN A 34 7.65 13.49 -18.47
C GLN A 34 7.47 12.07 -17.95
N LEU A 35 8.09 11.74 -16.81
CA LEU A 35 7.94 10.45 -16.16
C LEU A 35 6.48 10.19 -15.80
N ALA A 36 5.81 11.15 -15.17
CA ALA A 36 4.40 11.00 -14.80
C ALA A 36 3.49 10.77 -16.03
N GLN A 37 3.75 11.49 -17.13
CA GLN A 37 3.02 11.29 -18.39
C GLN A 37 3.22 9.89 -18.96
N LEU A 38 4.45 9.37 -18.95
CA LEU A 38 4.75 8.03 -19.44
C LEU A 38 4.09 6.95 -18.59
N GLU A 39 4.10 7.10 -17.27
CA GLU A 39 3.47 6.14 -16.36
C GLU A 39 1.95 6.05 -16.60
N VAL A 40 1.29 7.20 -16.81
CA VAL A 40 -0.14 7.25 -17.15
C VAL A 40 -0.40 6.61 -18.52
N GLN A 41 0.46 6.88 -19.49
CA GLN A 41 0.36 6.27 -20.82
C GLN A 41 0.50 4.74 -20.76
N ILE A 42 1.47 4.24 -20.01
CA ILE A 42 1.67 2.79 -19.79
C ILE A 42 0.41 2.18 -19.18
N TYR A 43 -0.14 2.79 -18.13
CA TYR A 43 -1.34 2.31 -17.47
C TYR A 43 -2.55 2.20 -18.43
N ASN A 44 -2.73 3.20 -19.29
CA ASN A 44 -3.82 3.22 -20.26
C ASN A 44 -3.62 2.16 -21.36
N LEU A 45 -2.40 2.03 -21.87
CA LEU A 45 -2.04 1.02 -22.88
C LEU A 45 -2.21 -0.39 -22.33
N GLU A 46 -1.79 -0.65 -21.10
CA GLU A 46 -2.03 -1.93 -20.42
C GLU A 46 -3.51 -2.25 -20.31
N GLY A 47 -4.33 -1.25 -19.94
CA GLY A 47 -5.77 -1.40 -19.86
C GLY A 47 -6.36 -1.90 -21.17
N SER A 48 -6.09 -1.17 -22.27
CA SER A 48 -6.57 -1.54 -23.61
C SER A 48 -6.04 -2.90 -24.05
N TYR A 49 -4.74 -3.16 -23.85
CA TYR A 49 -4.12 -4.42 -24.26
C TYR A 49 -4.74 -5.62 -23.53
N LEU A 50 -4.94 -5.54 -22.22
CA LEU A 50 -5.48 -6.64 -21.42
C LEU A 50 -6.98 -6.88 -21.70
N THR A 51 -7.76 -5.83 -21.97
CA THR A 51 -9.16 -5.96 -22.37
C THR A 51 -9.28 -6.60 -23.75
N ASP A 52 -8.49 -6.14 -24.71
CA ASP A 52 -8.56 -6.59 -26.09
C ASP A 52 -8.06 -8.03 -26.21
N THR A 53 -6.91 -8.35 -25.63
CA THR A 53 -6.34 -9.70 -25.74
C THR A 53 -7.16 -10.76 -25.02
N ASN A 54 -7.79 -10.44 -23.88
CA ASN A 54 -8.71 -11.39 -23.24
C ASN A 54 -9.97 -11.64 -24.07
N ALA A 55 -10.50 -10.60 -24.75
CA ALA A 55 -11.68 -10.78 -25.59
C ALA A 55 -11.42 -11.75 -26.75
N HIS A 56 -10.20 -11.79 -27.27
CA HIS A 56 -9.82 -12.61 -28.42
C HIS A 56 -9.31 -14.01 -28.05
N SER A 57 -9.28 -14.37 -26.76
CA SER A 57 -8.97 -15.72 -26.22
C SER A 57 -7.68 -16.40 -26.72
N GLY A 58 -6.84 -15.70 -27.49
CA GLY A 58 -5.59 -16.18 -28.07
C GLY A 58 -4.38 -16.00 -27.16
N GLY A 59 -4.59 -15.61 -25.91
CA GLY A 59 -3.52 -15.41 -24.93
C GLY A 59 -2.88 -14.02 -24.96
N ASN A 60 -2.06 -13.73 -23.96
CA ASN A 60 -1.37 -12.46 -23.79
C ASN A 60 -0.03 -12.63 -23.06
N ILE A 61 0.77 -11.57 -22.95
CA ILE A 61 2.10 -11.65 -22.31
C ILE A 61 2.06 -12.01 -20.81
N ILE A 62 0.92 -11.82 -20.14
CA ILE A 62 0.76 -12.14 -18.72
C ILE A 62 0.47 -13.62 -18.52
N HIS A 63 -0.45 -14.17 -19.32
CA HIS A 63 -0.99 -15.53 -19.16
C HIS A 63 -0.44 -16.55 -20.16
N GLY A 64 0.36 -16.11 -21.13
CA GLY A 64 0.91 -16.92 -22.20
C GLY A 64 0.00 -17.02 -23.44
N PHE A 65 0.53 -17.61 -24.51
CA PHE A 65 -0.10 -17.71 -25.83
C PHE A 65 -0.56 -19.14 -26.20
N ASP A 66 -0.66 -20.05 -25.24
CA ASP A 66 -1.02 -21.45 -25.50
C ASP A 66 -2.41 -21.63 -26.15
N GLY A 67 -3.31 -20.66 -25.95
CA GLY A 67 -4.64 -20.60 -26.58
C GLY A 67 -4.63 -20.06 -28.01
N TYR A 68 -3.52 -19.47 -28.49
CA TYR A 68 -3.46 -18.78 -29.78
C TYR A 68 -3.79 -19.70 -30.97
N LEU A 69 -3.33 -20.95 -30.91
CA LEU A 69 -3.57 -21.95 -31.97
C LEU A 69 -4.87 -22.74 -31.75
N LYS A 70 -5.47 -22.65 -30.56
CA LYS A 70 -6.66 -23.40 -30.17
C LYS A 70 -7.85 -22.46 -30.26
N ASN A 71 -8.40 -22.29 -31.46
CA ASN A 71 -9.59 -21.46 -31.69
C ASN A 71 -10.68 -21.80 -30.66
N PRO A 72 -10.92 -20.96 -29.65
CA PRO A 72 -11.75 -21.34 -28.53
C PRO A 72 -13.21 -21.19 -28.96
N SER A 73 -13.82 -22.32 -29.26
CA SER A 73 -15.26 -22.45 -29.47
C SER A 73 -15.98 -22.26 -28.14
N GLY A 74 -16.12 -21.02 -27.68
CA GLY A 74 -17.10 -20.67 -26.66
C GLY A 74 -16.57 -19.87 -25.47
N GLY A 75 -17.35 -18.86 -25.11
CA GLY A 75 -17.34 -18.22 -23.81
C GLY A 75 -16.58 -16.90 -23.75
N ARG A 76 -17.19 -15.83 -24.28
CA ARG A 76 -16.83 -14.44 -23.95
C ARG A 76 -17.09 -14.18 -22.47
N ARG A 77 -16.26 -14.70 -21.58
CA ARG A 77 -16.28 -14.28 -20.17
C ARG A 77 -15.68 -12.88 -20.14
N LYS A 78 -16.47 -11.92 -19.67
CA LYS A 78 -15.97 -10.56 -19.41
C LYS A 78 -14.80 -10.68 -18.44
N TYR A 79 -13.60 -10.39 -18.93
CA TYR A 79 -12.41 -10.34 -18.10
C TYR A 79 -12.36 -8.98 -17.43
N GLU A 80 -12.36 -8.96 -16.11
CA GLU A 80 -12.05 -7.74 -15.36
C GLU A 80 -10.53 -7.64 -15.21
N VAL A 81 -9.96 -6.53 -15.68
CA VAL A 81 -8.52 -6.28 -15.59
C VAL A 81 -8.16 -6.11 -14.11
N SER A 82 -7.41 -7.06 -13.57
CA SER A 82 -6.90 -6.98 -12.20
C SER A 82 -5.68 -6.06 -12.15
N GLU A 83 -5.47 -5.39 -11.01
CA GLU A 83 -4.26 -4.61 -10.75
C GLU A 83 -3.00 -5.50 -10.77
N ALA A 84 -3.14 -6.78 -10.39
CA ALA A 84 -2.04 -7.74 -10.41
C ALA A 84 -1.53 -8.05 -11.84
N ASP A 85 -2.38 -7.89 -12.87
CA ASP A 85 -2.00 -8.16 -14.26
C ASP A 85 -1.25 -6.97 -14.91
N ARG A 86 -1.22 -5.82 -14.23
CA ARG A 86 -0.59 -4.57 -14.71
C ARG A 86 0.89 -4.54 -14.37
N ILE A 87 1.62 -5.54 -14.86
CA ILE A 87 3.03 -5.76 -14.51
C ILE A 87 3.95 -4.59 -14.92
N PHE A 88 3.60 -3.83 -15.96
CA PHE A 88 4.39 -2.69 -16.41
C PHE A 88 4.13 -1.47 -15.53
N SER A 89 2.87 -1.16 -15.19
CA SER A 89 2.58 -0.09 -14.21
C SER A 89 3.18 -0.39 -12.85
N THR A 90 3.00 -1.63 -12.36
CA THR A 90 3.51 -2.06 -11.04
C THR A 90 5.04 -2.16 -10.97
N SER A 91 5.74 -2.11 -12.12
CA SER A 91 7.21 -2.02 -12.15
C SER A 91 7.74 -0.66 -11.69
N SER A 92 6.89 0.38 -11.66
CA SER A 92 7.22 1.67 -11.08
C SER A 92 6.59 1.83 -9.70
N MET A 93 7.32 2.41 -8.74
CA MET A 93 6.77 2.77 -7.43
C MET A 93 5.97 4.07 -7.46
N THR A 94 6.13 4.89 -8.51
CA THR A 94 5.51 6.22 -8.61
C THR A 94 4.24 6.25 -9.45
N TYR A 95 3.89 5.16 -10.15
CA TYR A 95 2.77 5.16 -11.10
C TYR A 95 1.44 5.61 -10.50
N LYS A 96 1.11 5.18 -9.26
CA LYS A 96 -0.14 5.58 -8.58
C LYS A 96 -0.21 7.08 -8.35
N LYS A 97 0.91 7.67 -7.91
CA LYS A 97 1.03 9.11 -7.72
C LYS A 97 0.88 9.86 -9.05
N SER A 98 1.41 9.30 -10.12
CA SER A 98 1.28 9.90 -11.46
C SER A 98 -0.14 9.84 -12.01
N LEU A 99 -0.89 8.79 -11.68
CA LEU A 99 -2.34 8.71 -11.96
C LEU A 99 -3.12 9.75 -11.15
N GLU A 100 -2.82 9.93 -9.86
CA GLU A 100 -3.44 10.96 -9.02
C GLU A 100 -3.18 12.36 -9.58
N LEU A 101 -1.93 12.69 -9.91
CA LEU A 101 -1.56 13.97 -10.51
C LEU A 101 -2.27 14.25 -11.85
N SER A 102 -2.59 13.19 -12.60
CA SER A 102 -3.28 13.33 -13.89
C SER A 102 -4.78 13.43 -13.73
N GLY A 103 -5.36 12.72 -12.74
CA GLY A 103 -6.79 12.77 -12.41
C GLY A 103 -7.23 14.08 -11.77
N GLU A 104 -6.38 14.70 -10.94
CA GLU A 104 -6.65 16.02 -10.34
C GLU A 104 -6.71 17.15 -11.38
N GLY A 105 -6.25 16.91 -12.62
CA GLY A 105 -6.22 17.87 -13.71
C GLY A 105 -7.52 18.04 -14.50
N GLU A 106 -8.49 17.12 -14.39
CA GLU A 106 -9.75 17.21 -15.17
C GLU A 106 -10.94 17.81 -14.38
N GLU A 107 -10.91 17.88 -13.04
CA GLU A 107 -12.02 18.39 -12.22
C GLU A 107 -11.80 19.79 -11.61
N SER A 108 -10.61 20.40 -11.77
CA SER A 108 -10.29 21.65 -11.04
C SER A 108 -10.50 22.96 -11.83
N ALA A 109 -11.24 22.93 -12.94
CA ALA A 109 -11.48 24.13 -13.77
C ALA A 109 -12.74 24.95 -13.42
N ALA A 110 -13.42 24.69 -12.31
CA ALA A 110 -14.58 25.50 -11.91
C ALA A 110 -14.81 25.50 -10.39
N THR A 111 -14.07 26.34 -9.66
CA THR A 111 -14.62 27.30 -8.66
C THR A 111 -13.51 27.94 -7.85
N GLY A 112 -13.53 29.26 -7.77
CA GLY A 112 -13.15 29.97 -6.54
C GLY A 112 -11.68 30.34 -6.41
N GLU A 113 -11.35 31.48 -6.98
CA GLU A 113 -10.37 32.42 -6.46
C GLU A 113 -10.54 32.67 -4.94
N ASP A 114 -9.56 32.25 -4.12
CA ASP A 114 -9.20 32.94 -2.88
C ASP A 114 -7.68 32.86 -2.65
N GLN A 115 -7.12 34.01 -2.31
CA GLN A 115 -5.69 34.24 -2.21
C GLN A 115 -5.10 33.73 -0.88
N SER A 116 -3.76 33.64 -0.88
CA SER A 116 -2.90 33.79 0.30
C SER A 116 -2.61 32.56 1.17
N ARG A 117 -1.73 31.67 0.69
CA ARG A 117 -0.58 31.20 1.51
C ARG A 117 0.66 31.05 0.64
N MET A 118 1.69 31.78 1.05
CA MET A 118 2.99 31.88 0.41
C MET A 118 3.67 30.52 0.28
N SER A 119 4.29 30.32 -0.87
CA SER A 119 5.25 29.26 -1.19
C SER A 119 6.42 29.24 -0.20
N THR A 120 6.67 28.10 0.44
CA THR A 120 8.02 27.71 0.91
C THR A 120 8.41 26.36 0.28
N PRO A 121 9.58 26.29 -0.39
CA PRO A 121 10.06 25.09 -1.07
C PRO A 121 10.80 24.18 -0.08
N GLY A 122 10.16 23.10 0.34
CA GLY A 122 10.71 22.12 1.27
C GLY A 122 11.01 20.78 0.60
N LEU A 123 12.29 20.41 0.60
CA LEU A 123 12.87 19.06 0.68
C LEU A 123 11.87 17.88 0.58
N THR A 124 12.04 17.02 -0.42
CA THR A 124 11.35 15.73 -0.57
C THR A 124 11.77 14.76 0.54
N THR A 125 11.28 14.95 1.75
CA THR A 125 11.34 13.90 2.78
C THR A 125 10.21 12.92 2.51
N VAL A 126 10.57 11.65 2.36
CA VAL A 126 9.63 10.54 2.31
C VAL A 126 8.88 10.55 3.65
N ILE A 127 7.64 11.04 3.64
CA ILE A 127 6.74 10.90 4.78
C ILE A 127 6.32 9.43 4.79
N VAL A 128 7.04 8.63 5.57
CA VAL A 128 6.61 7.28 5.93
C VAL A 128 5.29 7.44 6.69
N PRO A 129 4.20 6.77 6.30
CA PRO A 129 2.99 6.72 7.12
C PRO A 129 3.40 6.27 8.54
N PRO A 130 2.93 6.92 9.61
CA PRO A 130 3.20 6.44 10.95
C PRO A 130 2.78 4.98 11.00
N ALA A 131 3.73 4.10 11.35
CA ALA A 131 3.48 2.67 11.48
C ALA A 131 2.16 2.47 12.21
N THR A 132 1.28 1.62 11.69
CA THR A 132 0.02 1.27 12.34
C THR A 132 0.37 0.79 13.74
N ARG A 133 0.23 1.69 14.71
CA ARG A 133 0.37 1.38 16.11
C ARG A 133 -0.76 0.41 16.34
N THR A 134 -0.44 -0.87 16.49
CA THR A 134 -1.37 -1.85 17.05
C THR A 134 -1.94 -1.18 18.28
N GLN A 135 -3.23 -0.82 18.25
CA GLN A 135 -3.91 -0.34 19.44
C GLN A 135 -3.88 -1.52 20.41
N GLU A 136 -2.86 -1.55 21.26
CA GLU A 136 -2.82 -2.46 22.38
C GLU A 136 -3.97 -2.06 23.29
N MET A 137 -5.07 -2.81 23.17
CA MET A 137 -6.23 -2.71 24.04
C MET A 137 -5.71 -2.71 25.48
N THR A 138 -6.06 -1.70 26.26
CA THR A 138 -5.61 -1.56 27.64
C THR A 138 -5.96 -2.84 28.41
N ALA A 139 -5.20 -3.22 29.45
CA ALA A 139 -5.45 -4.45 30.21
C ALA A 139 -6.92 -4.59 30.67
N ALA A 140 -7.60 -3.47 30.96
CA ALA A 140 -9.02 -3.43 31.27
C ALA A 140 -9.94 -3.81 30.09
N GLN A 141 -9.60 -3.39 28.86
CA GLN A 141 -10.34 -3.71 27.64
C GLN A 141 -10.14 -5.17 27.23
N GLN A 142 -8.94 -5.73 27.41
CA GLN A 142 -8.68 -7.16 27.18
C GLN A 142 -9.45 -8.06 28.14
N LYS A 143 -9.55 -7.67 29.42
CA LYS A 143 -10.37 -8.38 30.42
C LYS A 143 -11.86 -8.37 30.03
N LYS A 144 -12.38 -7.21 29.57
CA LYS A 144 -13.77 -7.10 29.11
C LYS A 144 -14.06 -7.94 27.87
N ALA A 145 -13.12 -8.04 26.93
CA ALA A 145 -13.24 -8.89 25.74
C ALA A 145 -13.29 -10.38 26.14
N ARG A 146 -12.39 -10.81 27.04
CA ARG A 146 -12.35 -12.19 27.55
C ARG A 146 -13.61 -12.57 28.33
N ASP A 147 -14.11 -11.68 29.19
CA ASP A 147 -15.34 -11.91 29.96
C ASP A 147 -16.57 -12.01 29.02
N ARG A 148 -16.63 -11.17 27.98
CA ARG A 148 -17.69 -11.23 26.95
C ARG A 148 -17.67 -12.55 26.18
N GLU A 149 -16.48 -13.05 25.84
CA GLU A 149 -16.31 -14.33 25.18
C GLU A 149 -16.72 -15.51 26.08
N TYR A 150 -16.35 -15.47 27.36
CA TYR A 150 -16.73 -16.51 28.33
C TYR A 150 -18.25 -16.59 28.51
N GLN A 151 -18.93 -15.44 28.55
CA GLN A 151 -20.40 -15.40 28.59
C GLN A 151 -21.03 -15.93 27.31
N ARG A 152 -20.45 -15.63 26.14
CA ARG A 152 -20.93 -16.16 24.84
C ARG A 152 -20.80 -17.68 24.81
N LYS A 153 -19.67 -18.23 25.26
CA LYS A 153 -19.43 -19.67 25.33
C LYS A 153 -20.36 -20.35 26.34
N LYS A 154 -20.58 -19.75 27.51
CA LYS A 154 -21.54 -20.26 28.51
C LYS A 154 -22.97 -20.30 27.97
N ARG A 155 -23.41 -19.26 27.24
CA ARG A 155 -24.73 -19.25 26.58
C ARG A 155 -24.83 -20.32 25.50
N ALA A 156 -23.80 -20.48 24.67
CA ALA A 156 -23.78 -21.52 23.64
C ALA A 156 -23.87 -22.93 24.23
N ILE A 157 -23.16 -23.19 25.34
CA ILE A 157 -23.20 -24.48 26.04
C ILE A 157 -24.57 -24.74 26.68
N ALA A 158 -25.17 -23.72 27.32
CA ALA A 158 -26.51 -23.83 27.89
C ALA A 158 -27.57 -24.09 26.80
N ASN A 159 -27.44 -23.42 25.65
CA ASN A 159 -28.34 -23.61 24.52
C ASN A 159 -28.20 -25.02 23.91
N ARG A 160 -26.96 -25.53 23.78
CA ARG A 160 -26.71 -26.92 23.33
C ARG A 160 -27.29 -27.98 24.27
N ARG A 161 -27.23 -27.74 25.59
CA ARG A 161 -27.88 -28.62 26.58
C ARG A 161 -29.41 -28.60 26.47
N ALA A 162 -30.00 -27.47 26.10
CA ALA A 162 -31.45 -27.37 25.90
C ALA A 162 -31.93 -28.04 24.60
N THR A 163 -31.10 -28.07 23.56
CA THR A 163 -31.46 -28.62 22.22
C THR A 163 -31.04 -30.07 21.99
N GLY A 164 -30.38 -30.72 22.96
CA GLY A 164 -30.06 -32.16 22.91
C GLY A 164 -29.08 -32.58 21.80
N THR A 165 -28.28 -31.66 21.26
CA THR A 165 -27.33 -31.94 20.17
C THR A 165 -26.00 -32.50 20.71
N PRO A 166 -25.53 -33.70 20.28
CA PRO A 166 -24.25 -34.26 20.72
C PRO A 166 -23.06 -33.48 20.14
N ALA A 167 -21.96 -33.40 20.90
CA ALA A 167 -20.75 -32.70 20.51
C ALA A 167 -20.01 -33.46 19.40
N SER A 168 -19.70 -32.80 18.28
CA SER A 168 -18.69 -33.30 17.34
C SER A 168 -17.30 -32.95 17.87
N ASP A 169 -16.44 -33.95 17.99
CA ASP A 169 -15.06 -33.87 18.50
C ASP A 169 -14.09 -33.24 17.48
N ASP A 170 -14.35 -32.01 17.05
CA ASP A 170 -13.40 -31.28 16.22
C ASP A 170 -13.46 -29.77 16.49
N GLU A 171 -12.95 -29.36 17.66
CA GLU A 171 -12.53 -27.98 17.95
C GLU A 171 -11.71 -27.98 19.26
N SER A 172 -10.49 -28.54 19.22
CA SER A 172 -9.51 -28.37 20.30
C SER A 172 -8.07 -28.43 19.78
N VAL A 173 -7.68 -27.47 18.95
CA VAL A 173 -6.25 -27.17 18.74
C VAL A 173 -6.02 -25.65 18.70
N THR A 174 -6.12 -24.99 19.85
CA THR A 174 -5.19 -23.92 20.28
C THR A 174 -5.56 -23.49 21.70
N SER A 175 -5.21 -24.27 22.71
CA SER A 175 -5.10 -23.75 24.07
C SER A 175 -3.83 -24.30 24.70
N ALA A 176 -2.78 -23.47 24.64
CA ALA A 176 -1.52 -23.70 25.32
C ALA A 176 -1.78 -24.07 26.78
N ARG A 177 -1.49 -25.34 27.13
CA ARG A 177 -1.47 -25.84 28.50
C ARG A 177 -0.42 -25.05 29.29
N ARG A 178 -0.87 -24.25 30.26
CA ARG A 178 0.02 -23.70 31.30
C ARG A 178 0.58 -24.85 32.15
N PRO A 179 1.90 -24.92 32.40
CA PRO A 179 2.46 -25.92 33.30
C PRO A 179 2.13 -25.57 34.76
N SER A 180 1.63 -26.56 35.48
CA SER A 180 1.35 -26.50 36.92
C SER A 180 2.61 -26.68 37.76
N LYS A 181 2.86 -25.70 38.63
CA LYS A 181 3.30 -25.81 40.03
C LYS A 181 4.54 -26.68 40.36
N ARG A 182 5.65 -25.95 40.55
CA ARG A 182 6.85 -26.18 41.40
C ARG A 182 6.78 -27.38 42.39
N ALA A 183 7.67 -28.35 42.23
CA ALA A 183 7.97 -29.41 43.20
C ALA A 183 8.72 -28.83 44.43
N ARG A 184 8.39 -29.31 45.64
CA ARG A 184 9.10 -29.02 46.89
C ARG A 184 10.18 -30.07 47.09
N LEU A 185 11.41 -29.61 47.32
CA LEU A 185 12.55 -30.39 47.80
C LEU A 185 12.31 -30.72 49.28
N ALA A 186 12.53 -31.96 49.69
CA ALA A 186 12.69 -32.36 51.08
C ALA A 186 13.88 -33.31 51.13
N ASP A 187 14.95 -32.88 51.81
CA ASP A 187 16.10 -33.67 52.23
C ASP A 187 15.95 -34.07 53.70
N ASP A 188 16.55 -35.22 54.01
CA ASP A 188 16.96 -35.82 55.30
C ASP A 188 15.94 -36.24 56.37
N ASP A 189 15.85 -37.56 56.58
CA ASP A 189 16.44 -38.26 57.75
C ASP A 189 16.93 -39.67 57.32
#